data_AF-A0A7J8K0M8-F1
#
_entry.id   AF-A0A7J8K0M8-F1
#
_cell.length_a   1.000
_cell.length_b   1.000
_cell.length_c   1.000
_cell.angle_alpha   90.00
_cell.angle_beta   90.00
_cell.angle_gamma   90.00
#
_symmetry.space_group_name_H-M   'P 1'
#
loop_
_entity.id
_entity.type
_entity.pdbx_description
1 polymer ?
#
loop_
_entity_poly.entity_id
_entity_poly.type
_entity_poly.pdbx_seq_one_letter_code
_entity_poly.pdbx_strand_id
1 'polypeptide(L)' 'MEVCESTSGSSCVTAALGNSWSHSVTTRLIFQNLGSERRQILIAKSPLAPFTSFVYTIQKEGLVLQGQQRP' A
#
# COMPACT_ATOMS: atom_id res chain seq x y z
N MET A 1 -17.86 -5.61 -15.60
CA MET A 1 -17.06 -4.71 -16.46
C MET A 1 -16.29 -3.80 -15.54
N GLU A 2 -14.99 -4.02 -15.38
CA GLU A 2 -14.12 -3.06 -14.71
C GLU A 2 -13.40 -2.30 -15.83
N VAL A 3 -13.65 -0.99 -15.89
CA VAL A 3 -13.11 -0.09 -16.91
C VAL A 3 -11.71 0.31 -16.45
N CYS A 4 -10.68 -0.16 -17.15
CA CYS A 4 -9.35 0.42 -17.06
C CYS A 4 -9.31 1.62 -18.02
N GLU A 5 -9.61 2.80 -17.52
CA GLU A 5 -9.39 4.02 -18.29
C GLU A 5 -7.90 4.37 -18.25
N SER A 6 -7.27 4.24 -19.42
CA SER A 6 -5.87 4.57 -19.63
C SER A 6 -5.66 6.08 -19.56
N THR A 7 -4.99 6.56 -18.52
CA THR A 7 -4.24 7.81 -18.57
C THR A 7 -2.92 7.61 -17.84
N SER A 8 -1.85 7.66 -18.63
CA SER A 8 -0.44 7.85 -18.30
C SER A 8 0.01 7.50 -16.86
N GLY A 9 0.59 6.31 -16.70
CA GLY A 9 1.56 6.03 -15.62
C GLY A 9 1.03 5.30 -14.39
N SER A 10 -0.24 4.91 -14.30
CA SER A 10 -0.71 4.04 -13.20
C SER A 10 -0.57 2.57 -13.58
N SER A 11 0.43 1.88 -13.03
CA SER A 11 0.45 0.42 -13.09
C SER A 11 -0.67 -0.11 -12.20
N CYS A 12 -1.74 -0.63 -12.81
CA CYS A 12 -2.79 -1.30 -12.05
C CYS A 12 -2.23 -2.59 -11.44
N VAL A 13 -1.83 -2.52 -10.17
CA VAL A 13 -1.35 -3.69 -9.42
C VAL A 13 -2.57 -4.39 -8.84
N THR A 14 -3.02 -5.45 -9.53
CA THR A 14 -4.09 -6.32 -9.03
C THR A 14 -3.48 -7.42 -8.16
N ALA A 15 -4.04 -7.64 -6.97
CA ALA A 15 -3.58 -8.71 -6.08
C ALA A 15 -3.74 -10.09 -6.73
N ALA A 16 -2.73 -10.96 -6.55
CA ALA A 16 -2.59 -12.24 -7.24
C ALA A 16 -3.74 -13.26 -7.01
N LEU A 17 -4.66 -13.02 -6.06
CA LEU A 17 -5.67 -13.99 -5.62
C LEU A 17 -7.13 -13.55 -5.85
N GLY A 18 -7.36 -12.44 -6.57
CA GLY A 18 -8.68 -12.03 -7.04
C GLY A 18 -9.71 -11.67 -5.94
N ASN A 19 -10.99 -11.67 -6.32
CA ASN A 19 -12.08 -11.11 -5.53
C ASN A 19 -12.52 -11.99 -4.35
N SER A 20 -12.30 -13.31 -4.38
CA SER A 20 -12.71 -14.17 -3.25
C SER A 20 -11.79 -14.00 -2.03
N TRP A 21 -10.48 -13.89 -2.24
CA TRP A 21 -9.52 -13.66 -1.15
C TRP A 21 -9.68 -12.27 -0.53
N SER A 22 -10.12 -11.33 -1.36
CA SER A 22 -10.46 -9.97 -0.99
C SER A 22 -11.54 -9.84 0.09
N HIS A 23 -12.47 -10.80 0.18
CA HIS A 23 -13.53 -10.82 1.20
C HIS A 23 -13.12 -11.54 2.48
N SER A 24 -12.08 -12.39 2.44
CA SER A 24 -11.59 -13.15 3.60
C SER A 24 -10.48 -12.44 4.39
N VAL A 25 -9.95 -11.33 3.89
CA VAL A 25 -8.93 -10.52 4.58
C VAL A 25 -9.55 -9.28 5.21
N THR A 26 -9.26 -9.06 6.50
CA THR A 26 -9.72 -7.89 7.26
C THR A 26 -8.84 -6.67 6.98
N THR A 27 -7.52 -6.87 6.88
CA THR A 27 -6.55 -5.80 6.63
C THR A 27 -5.78 -6.03 5.35
N ARG A 28 -5.67 -4.99 4.51
CA ARG A 28 -4.83 -4.99 3.31
C ARG A 28 -3.86 -3.82 3.33
N LEU A 29 -2.59 -4.16 3.21
CA LEU A 29 -1.48 -3.23 3.10
C LEU A 29 -0.89 -3.33 1.69
N ILE A 30 -0.79 -2.19 1.00
CA ILE A 30 -0.14 -2.11 -0.32
C ILE A 30 1.24 -1.48 -0.13
N PHE A 31 2.28 -2.17 -0.59
CA PHE A 31 3.66 -1.72 -0.52
C PHE A 31 4.05 -1.11 -1.87
N GLN A 32 4.30 0.19 -1.89
CA GLN A 32 4.62 0.94 -3.11
C GLN A 32 6.06 1.44 -3.04
N ASN A 33 6.76 1.41 -4.18
CA ASN A 33 8.09 1.99 -4.32
C ASN A 33 7.94 3.43 -4.85
N LEU A 34 8.46 4.42 -4.12
CA LEU A 34 8.41 5.83 -4.51
C LEU A 34 9.72 6.31 -5.19
N GLY A 35 10.71 5.43 -5.33
CA GLY A 35 12.04 5.78 -5.83
C GLY A 35 12.97 6.29 -4.73
N SER A 36 14.27 6.42 -5.04
CA SER A 36 15.29 6.94 -4.13
C SER A 36 15.27 6.31 -2.73
N GLU A 37 15.16 4.97 -2.68
CA GLU A 37 15.04 4.13 -1.46
C GLU A 37 13.81 4.37 -0.59
N ARG A 38 12.96 5.33 -0.95
CA ARG A 38 11.70 5.61 -0.27
C ARG A 38 10.61 4.69 -0.77
N ARG A 39 9.84 4.18 0.19
CA ARG A 39 8.70 3.32 -0.06
C ARG A 39 7.54 3.77 0.79
N GLN A 40 6.34 3.34 0.43
CA GLN A 40 5.11 3.69 1.14
C GLN A 40 4.31 2.44 1.44
N ILE A 41 3.76 2.36 2.64
CA ILE A 41 2.73 1.39 3.00
C ILE A 41 1.40 2.14 2.99
N LEU A 42 0.46 1.69 2.16
CA LEU A 42 -0.90 2.20 2.10
C LEU A 42 -1.85 1.21 2.80
N ILE A 43 -2.64 1.68 3.76
CA ILE A 43 -3.76 0.94 4.32
C ILE A 43 -4.93 1.07 3.34
N ALA A 44 -5.13 0.05 2.51
CA ALA A 44 -6.20 0.05 1.50
C ALA A 44 -7.53 -0.47 2.05
N LYS A 45 -7.49 -1.35 3.05
CA LYS A 45 -8.68 -1.90 3.72
C LYS A 45 -8.32 -2.24 5.16
N SER A 46 -9.12 -1.80 6.13
CA SER A 46 -9.00 -2.20 7.53
C SER A 46 -10.33 -1.90 8.23
N PRO A 47 -10.80 -2.77 9.16
CA PRO A 47 -11.98 -2.47 9.98
C PRO A 47 -11.69 -1.42 11.07
N LEU A 48 -10.41 -1.16 11.39
CA LEU A 48 -10.01 -0.33 12.54
C LEU A 48 -9.22 0.91 12.15
N ALA A 49 -8.54 0.90 11.00
CA ALA A 49 -7.65 1.99 10.57
C ALA A 49 -8.21 2.71 9.34
N PRO A 50 -8.06 4.04 9.24
CA PRO A 50 -8.50 4.79 8.08
C PRO A 50 -7.66 4.44 6.84
N PHE A 51 -8.17 4.83 5.67
CA PHE A 51 -7.36 4.84 4.46
C PHE A 51 -6.25 5.89 4.60
N THR A 52 -5.03 5.43 4.85
CA THR A 52 -3.88 6.29 5.14
C THR A 52 -2.58 5.63 4.69
N SER A 53 -1.49 6.38 4.70
CA SER A 53 -0.20 5.90 4.24
C SER A 53 0.96 6.36 5.10
N PHE A 54 2.01 5.53 5.12
CA PHE A 54 3.23 5.80 5.88
C PHE A 54 4.44 5.59 4.97
N VAL A 55 5.40 6.51 5.02
CA VAL A 55 6.66 6.37 4.29
C VAL A 55 7.64 5.57 5.13
N TYR A 56 8.33 4.62 4.51
CA TYR A 56 9.35 3.81 5.16
C TYR A 56 10.57 3.63 4.24
N THR A 57 11.68 3.24 4.84
CA THR A 57 12.89 2.77 4.16
C THR A 57 13.21 1.35 4.62
N ILE A 58 13.89 0.57 3.79
CA ILE A 58 14.44 -0.73 4.19
C ILE A 58 15.90 -0.49 4.59
N GLN A 59 16.21 -0.65 5.86
CA GLN A 59 17.57 -0.53 6.41
C GLN A 59 18.04 -1.90 6.92
N LYS A 60 19.25 -1.96 7.49
CA LYS A 60 19.82 -3.21 8.00
C LYS A 60 18.95 -3.84 9.10
N GLU A 61 18.25 -3.01 9.85
CA GLU A 61 17.36 -3.37 10.95
C GLU A 61 15.94 -3.74 10.47
N GLY A 62 15.66 -3.62 9.17
CA GLY A 62 14.37 -3.95 8.56
C GLY A 62 13.59 -2.71 8.09
N LEU A 63 12.28 -2.70 8.35
CA LEU A 63 11.38 -1.61 7.96
C LEU A 63 11.49 -0.44 8.95
N VAL A 64 12.00 0.69 8.49
CA VAL A 64 12.16 1.91 9.31
C VAL A 64 11.18 2.98 8.84
N LEU A 65 10.25 3.37 9.73
CA LEU A 65 9.27 4.43 9.48
C LEU A 65 9.96 5.79 9.37
N GLN A 66 9.57 6.57 8.37
CA GLN A 66 10.08 7.91 8.12
C GLN A 66 9.02 8.95 8.53
N GLY A 67 9.40 9.91 9.37
CA GLY A 67 8.57 11.09 9.64
C GLY A 67 7.41 10.90 10.62
N GLN A 68 7.56 10.07 11.66
CA GLN A 68 6.56 10.03 12.74
C GLN A 68 6.68 11.28 13.62
N GLN A 69 5.91 12.32 13.32
CA GLN A 69 5.65 13.37 14.31
C GLN A 69 4.73 12.75 15.37
N ARG A 70 5.29 12.46 16.55
CA ARG A 70 4.48 12.13 17.72
C ARG A 70 3.54 13.33 17.99
N PRO A 71 2.27 13.10 18.36
CA PRO A 71 1.44 14.16 18.89
C PRO A 71 2.07 14.78 20.14
#